data_AF-A0A259SGJ0-F1
#
_entry.id   AF-A0A259SGJ0-F1
#
_cell.length_a   1.000
_cell.length_b   1.000
_cell.length_c   1.000
_cell.angle_alpha   90.00
_cell.angle_beta   90.00
_cell.angle_gamma   90.00
#
_symmetry.space_group_name_H-M   'P 1'
#
loop_
_entity.id
_entity.type
_entity.pdbx_description
1 polymer ?
#
loop_
_entity_poly.entity_id
_entity_poly.type
_entity_poly.pdbx_seq_one_letter_code
_entity_poly.pdbx_strand_id
1 'polypeptide(L)'
;MSSEQDEPRRRPCASCPYRRDVPSGVWHPDEYAKLALYDGETHEQPVAVFHCHQGSGDVCAGWLGHRDPLDLLAVRIGFSEGRLSAACLEYSTTVPLFESGTAAAEHGTREVEHPSPEAVEVIRKVIRVRSGSAEGPVSLT
;
A
#
# COMPACT_ATOMS: atom_id res chain seq x y z
N MET A 1 19.65 16.89 14.23
CA MET A 1 18.39 17.06 13.48
C MET A 1 17.69 15.74 13.55
N SER A 2 16.65 15.60 14.38
CA SER A 2 15.85 14.37 14.36
C SER A 2 15.13 14.33 13.02
N SER A 3 15.57 13.46 12.12
CA SER A 3 14.82 13.16 10.91
C SER A 3 13.50 12.50 11.33
N GLU A 4 12.39 13.07 10.88
CA GLU A 4 11.07 12.47 11.04
C GLU A 4 11.06 11.21 10.17
N GLN A 5 10.98 10.04 10.82
CA GLN A 5 10.95 8.74 10.17
C GLN A 5 9.53 8.43 9.73
N ASP A 6 9.37 7.72 8.61
CA ASP A 6 8.06 7.29 8.14
C ASP A 6 7.49 6.24 9.11
N GLU A 7 6.27 6.49 9.56
CA GLU A 7 5.50 5.59 10.43
C GLU A 7 4.56 4.70 9.60
N PRO A 8 4.22 3.49 10.07
CA PRO A 8 3.21 2.69 9.41
C PRO A 8 1.84 3.32 9.60
N ARG A 9 1.03 3.25 8.56
CA ARG A 9 -0.39 3.58 8.71
C ARG A 9 -1.01 2.68 9.78
N ARG A 10 -1.84 3.24 10.66
CA ARG A 10 -2.48 2.47 11.75
C ARG A 10 -3.23 1.22 11.30
N ARG A 11 -3.86 1.26 10.13
CA ARG A 11 -4.59 0.12 9.53
C ARG A 11 -4.56 0.17 8.01
N PRO A 12 -4.62 -0.98 7.30
CA PRO A 12 -4.80 -1.02 5.86
C PRO A 12 -6.02 -0.18 5.45
N CYS A 13 -5.84 0.73 4.49
CA CYS A 13 -6.94 1.60 4.03
C CYS A 13 -8.01 0.79 3.29
N ALA A 14 -9.22 1.36 3.12
CA ALA A 14 -10.37 0.66 2.53
C ALA A 14 -10.20 0.22 1.08
N SER A 15 -9.23 0.78 0.37
CA SER A 15 -8.92 0.47 -1.04
C SER A 15 -7.57 -0.22 -1.20
N CYS A 16 -6.96 -0.69 -0.11
CA CYS A 16 -5.65 -1.33 -0.16
C CYS A 16 -5.71 -2.63 -0.99
N PRO A 17 -4.81 -2.83 -1.97
CA PRO A 17 -4.85 -4.01 -2.84
C PRO A 17 -4.56 -5.32 -2.10
N TYR A 18 -3.92 -5.28 -0.93
CA TYR A 18 -3.65 -6.48 -0.12
C TYR A 18 -4.86 -6.93 0.70
N ARG A 19 -5.92 -6.15 0.83
CA ARG A 19 -7.10 -6.54 1.63
C ARG A 19 -7.94 -7.58 0.91
N ARG A 20 -8.40 -8.61 1.63
CA ARG A 20 -9.30 -9.63 1.06
C ARG A 20 -10.72 -9.15 0.80
N ASP A 21 -11.12 -8.06 1.44
CA ASP A 21 -12.45 -7.47 1.34
C ASP A 21 -12.51 -6.24 0.41
N VAL A 22 -11.45 -5.97 -0.36
CA VAL A 22 -11.50 -4.99 -1.45
C VAL A 22 -12.04 -5.67 -2.71
N PRO A 23 -12.96 -5.04 -3.47
CA PRO A 23 -13.38 -5.58 -4.75
C PRO A 23 -12.20 -5.61 -5.74
N SER A 24 -12.26 -6.50 -6.72
CA SER A 24 -11.28 -6.54 -7.80
C SER A 24 -11.50 -5.37 -8.79
N GLY A 25 -10.50 -5.09 -9.62
CA GLY A 25 -10.58 -4.05 -10.65
C GLY A 25 -10.44 -2.62 -10.14
N VAL A 26 -10.01 -2.41 -8.89
CA VAL A 26 -9.88 -1.07 -8.29
C VAL A 26 -8.65 -0.30 -8.79
N TRP A 27 -7.53 -1.00 -8.96
CA TRP A 27 -6.27 -0.39 -9.38
C TRP A 27 -5.94 -0.73 -10.83
N HIS A 28 -5.09 0.10 -11.44
CA HIS A 28 -4.53 -0.21 -12.76
C HIS A 28 -3.70 -1.51 -12.69
N PRO A 29 -3.69 -2.37 -13.73
CA PRO A 29 -2.90 -3.61 -13.75
C PRO A 29 -1.45 -3.43 -13.33
N ASP A 30 -0.82 -2.33 -13.73
CA ASP A 30 0.57 -2.02 -13.39
C ASP A 30 0.80 -1.85 -11.89
N GLU A 31 -0.21 -1.42 -11.12
CA GLU A 31 -0.10 -1.37 -9.66
C GLU A 31 -0.10 -2.77 -9.05
N TYR A 32 -0.90 -3.68 -9.60
CA TYR A 32 -0.94 -5.08 -9.18
C TYR A 32 0.34 -5.83 -9.57
N ALA A 33 0.90 -5.55 -10.75
CA ALA A 33 2.15 -6.17 -11.22
C ALA A 33 3.33 -5.93 -10.26
N LYS A 34 3.36 -4.77 -9.58
CA LYS A 34 4.41 -4.45 -8.59
C LYS A 34 4.35 -5.34 -7.35
N LEU A 35 3.18 -5.87 -6.98
CA LEU A 35 2.99 -6.56 -5.71
C LEU A 35 3.74 -7.89 -5.68
N ALA A 36 3.65 -8.66 -6.77
CA ALA A 36 4.30 -9.97 -6.89
C ALA A 36 5.84 -9.90 -6.78
N LEU A 37 6.44 -8.74 -7.05
CA LEU A 37 7.89 -8.54 -6.93
C LEU A 37 8.39 -8.69 -5.47
N TYR A 38 7.52 -8.52 -4.47
CA TYR A 38 7.87 -8.65 -3.05
C TYR A 38 7.69 -10.08 -2.52
N ASP A 39 7.24 -11.02 -3.35
CA ASP A 39 7.12 -12.43 -2.98
C ASP A 39 8.45 -13.17 -3.12
N GLY A 40 9.39 -12.63 -3.92
CA GLY A 40 10.69 -13.24 -4.18
C GLY A 40 11.58 -13.31 -2.94
N GLU A 41 12.70 -14.01 -3.10
CA GLU A 41 13.74 -14.06 -2.06
C GLU A 41 14.23 -12.65 -1.75
N THR A 42 14.65 -12.39 -0.51
CA THR A 42 14.94 -11.01 -0.06
C THR A 42 15.95 -10.29 -0.96
N HIS A 43 16.89 -10.99 -1.62
CA HIS A 43 17.87 -10.37 -2.52
C HIS A 43 17.34 -10.03 -3.93
N GLU A 44 16.17 -10.56 -4.29
CA GLU A 44 15.49 -10.34 -5.58
C GLU A 44 14.41 -9.25 -5.47
N GLN A 45 13.98 -8.93 -4.25
CA GLN A 45 12.92 -7.97 -3.99
C GLN A 45 13.33 -6.53 -4.35
N PRO A 46 12.38 -5.66 -4.73
CA PRO A 46 12.63 -4.23 -4.85
C PRO A 46 12.99 -3.59 -3.50
N VAL A 47 13.81 -2.54 -3.57
CA VAL A 47 14.16 -1.70 -2.40
C VAL A 47 13.13 -0.58 -2.14
N ALA A 48 12.14 -0.44 -3.01
CA ALA A 48 11.13 0.60 -2.92
C ALA A 48 10.16 0.32 -1.76
N VAL A 49 9.79 1.36 -1.02
CA VAL A 49 8.78 1.27 0.03
C VAL A 49 7.42 1.63 -0.58
N PHE A 50 6.38 0.86 -0.27
CA PHE A 50 5.03 1.28 -0.58
C PHE A 50 4.51 2.24 0.49
N HIS A 51 4.15 3.44 0.08
CA HIS A 51 3.41 4.40 0.90
C HIS A 51 1.91 4.29 0.66
N CYS A 52 1.12 4.65 1.67
CA CYS A 52 -0.33 4.63 1.56
C CYS A 52 -0.81 5.73 0.61
N HIS A 53 -1.61 5.35 -0.38
CA HIS A 53 -2.23 6.28 -1.32
C HIS A 53 -3.35 7.16 -0.70
N GLN A 54 -3.79 6.82 0.51
CA GLN A 54 -4.69 7.67 1.32
C GLN A 54 -3.90 8.22 2.51
N GLY A 55 -3.37 9.44 2.44
CA GLY A 55 -2.69 10.05 3.59
C GLY A 55 -1.49 10.90 3.22
N SER A 56 -0.72 11.27 4.25
CA SER A 56 0.36 12.25 4.16
C SER A 56 1.74 11.63 3.96
N GLY A 57 1.83 10.37 3.50
CA GLY A 57 3.09 9.66 3.35
C GLY A 57 3.37 8.56 4.37
N ASP A 58 2.37 8.06 5.10
CA ASP A 58 2.55 6.87 5.96
C ASP A 58 2.93 5.65 5.13
N VAL A 59 3.71 4.71 5.70
CA VAL A 59 3.97 3.41 5.07
C VAL A 59 2.68 2.61 4.92
N CYS A 60 2.51 1.95 3.78
CA CYS A 60 1.33 1.16 3.45
C CYS A 60 1.18 -0.04 4.38
N ALA A 61 0.22 0.05 5.30
CA ALA A 61 -0.11 -1.01 6.25
C ALA A 61 -0.47 -2.36 5.64
N GLY A 62 -1.11 -2.40 4.47
CA GLY A 62 -1.46 -3.68 3.84
C GLY A 62 -0.24 -4.36 3.23
N TRP A 63 0.65 -3.61 2.60
CA TRP A 63 1.93 -4.14 2.13
C TRP A 63 2.82 -4.53 3.30
N LEU A 64 2.88 -3.73 4.35
CA LEU A 64 3.74 -4.03 5.48
C LEU A 64 3.24 -5.24 6.28
N GLY A 65 1.92 -5.40 6.42
CA GLY A 65 1.31 -6.43 7.27
C GLY A 65 0.95 -7.75 6.59
N HIS A 66 1.16 -7.93 5.28
CA HIS A 66 0.81 -9.19 4.61
C HIS A 66 1.76 -10.34 4.94
N ARG A 67 2.95 -10.02 5.47
CA ARG A 67 3.99 -10.96 5.92
C ARG A 67 4.82 -10.33 7.04
N ASP A 68 5.82 -11.05 7.55
CA ASP A 68 6.77 -10.47 8.50
C ASP A 68 7.50 -9.26 7.86
N PRO A 69 7.44 -8.05 8.45
CA PRO A 69 8.14 -6.89 7.91
C PRO A 69 9.64 -7.10 7.68
N LEU A 70 10.29 -7.97 8.44
CA LEU A 70 11.72 -8.28 8.29
C LEU A 70 12.03 -9.11 7.05
N ASP A 71 11.03 -9.76 6.44
CA ASP A 71 11.20 -10.46 5.16
C ASP A 71 11.27 -9.49 3.96
N LEU A 72 10.91 -8.22 4.16
CA LEU A 72 10.86 -7.19 3.12
C LEU A 72 12.21 -6.45 3.04
N LEU A 73 12.91 -6.58 1.91
CA LEU A 73 14.21 -5.91 1.71
C LEU A 73 14.10 -4.39 1.89
N ALA A 74 13.05 -3.79 1.32
CA ALA A 74 12.78 -2.36 1.43
C ALA A 74 12.64 -1.88 2.88
N VAL A 75 12.08 -2.71 3.76
CA VAL A 75 11.94 -2.39 5.20
C VAL A 75 13.30 -2.42 5.88
N ARG A 76 14.10 -3.47 5.63
CA ARG A 76 15.45 -3.61 6.21
C ARG A 76 16.36 -2.43 5.83
N ILE A 77 16.36 -2.06 4.55
CA ILE A 77 17.15 -0.93 4.04
C ILE A 77 16.60 0.38 4.61
N GLY A 78 15.28 0.60 4.53
CA GLY A 78 14.65 1.82 5.00
C GLY A 78 14.89 2.11 6.48
N PHE A 79 14.85 1.07 7.32
CA PHE A 79 15.20 1.19 8.74
C PHE A 79 16.69 1.47 8.94
N SER A 80 17.58 0.73 8.25
CA SER A 80 19.03 0.93 8.35
C SER A 80 19.48 2.33 7.92
N GLU A 81 18.77 2.95 6.98
CA GLU A 81 19.02 4.32 6.51
C GLU A 81 18.37 5.40 7.39
N GLY A 82 17.65 5.01 8.45
CA GLY A 82 16.93 5.92 9.32
C GLY A 82 15.76 6.64 8.63
N ARG A 83 15.19 6.03 7.58
CA ARG A 83 14.00 6.52 6.87
C ARG A 83 12.71 5.95 7.45
N LEU A 84 12.72 4.71 7.93
CA LEU A 84 11.56 4.05 8.52
C LEU A 84 11.69 3.92 10.04
N SER A 85 10.59 4.12 10.75
CA SER A 85 10.54 3.97 12.21
C SER A 85 10.65 2.51 12.63
N ALA A 86 11.03 2.28 13.90
CA ALA A 86 11.01 0.92 14.49
C ALA A 86 9.59 0.31 14.48
N ALA A 87 8.53 1.13 14.52
CA ALA A 87 7.16 0.64 14.45
C ALA A 87 6.85 -0.05 13.12
N CYS A 88 7.61 0.23 12.05
CA CYS A 88 7.47 -0.50 10.80
C CYS A 88 7.94 -1.97 10.92
N LEU A 89 8.97 -2.24 11.73
CA LEU A 89 9.51 -3.59 11.94
C LEU A 89 8.55 -4.48 12.73
N GLU A 90 7.80 -3.87 13.64
CA GLU A 90 6.90 -4.56 14.58
C GLU A 90 5.43 -4.55 14.09
N TYR A 91 5.20 -4.05 12.88
CA TYR A 91 3.85 -3.83 12.38
C TYR A 91 3.09 -5.15 12.20
N SER A 92 1.86 -5.17 12.70
CA SER A 92 0.91 -6.24 12.47
C SER A 92 -0.50 -5.67 12.37
N THR A 93 -1.42 -6.45 11.79
CA THR A 93 -2.82 -6.04 11.65
C THR A 93 -3.77 -7.21 11.81
N THR A 94 -4.99 -6.92 12.26
CA THR A 94 -6.10 -7.88 12.33
C THR A 94 -6.99 -7.83 11.08
N VAL A 95 -6.76 -6.88 10.18
CA VAL A 95 -7.47 -6.81 8.89
C VAL A 95 -7.03 -8.00 8.03
N PRO A 96 -7.95 -8.82 7.50
CA PRO A 96 -7.57 -9.96 6.65
C PRO A 96 -6.89 -9.50 5.36
N LEU A 97 -5.64 -9.90 5.18
CA LEU A 97 -4.84 -9.63 3.99
C LEU A 97 -4.62 -10.91 3.18
N PHE A 98 -4.38 -10.76 1.88
CA PHE A 98 -3.83 -11.83 1.05
C PHE A 98 -2.43 -12.19 1.55
N GLU A 99 -2.07 -13.47 1.44
CA GLU A 99 -0.82 -14.01 1.99
C GLU A 99 0.41 -13.67 1.14
N SER A 100 0.21 -13.19 -0.09
CA SER A 100 1.27 -12.80 -1.01
C SER A 100 0.83 -11.65 -1.93
N GLY A 101 1.80 -10.95 -2.49
CA GLY A 101 1.58 -9.96 -3.54
C GLY A 101 0.99 -10.58 -4.81
N THR A 102 1.37 -11.82 -5.15
CA THR A 102 0.80 -12.60 -6.26
C THR A 102 -0.68 -12.86 -6.03
N ALA A 103 -1.07 -13.36 -4.85
CA ALA A 103 -2.49 -13.61 -4.54
C ALA A 103 -3.31 -12.31 -4.57
N ALA A 104 -2.75 -11.20 -4.06
CA ALA A 104 -3.37 -9.89 -4.14
C ALA A 104 -3.54 -9.41 -5.60
N ALA A 105 -2.53 -9.61 -6.44
CA ALA A 105 -2.56 -9.24 -7.85
C ALA A 105 -3.54 -10.12 -8.65
N GLU A 106 -3.55 -11.43 -8.43
CA GLU A 106 -4.48 -12.37 -9.05
C GLU A 106 -5.92 -12.08 -8.70
N HIS A 107 -6.21 -11.69 -7.46
CA HIS A 107 -7.54 -11.21 -7.08
C HIS A 107 -7.85 -9.88 -7.77
N GLY A 108 -6.95 -8.91 -7.61
CA GLY A 108 -7.15 -7.54 -8.05
C GLY A 108 -7.35 -7.35 -9.55
N THR A 109 -6.73 -8.20 -10.38
CA THR A 109 -6.78 -8.08 -11.85
C THR A 109 -8.02 -8.69 -12.50
N ARG A 110 -8.83 -9.47 -11.78
CA ARG A 110 -9.95 -10.26 -12.35
C ARG A 110 -10.96 -9.44 -13.13
N GLU A 111 -11.36 -8.29 -12.60
CA GLU A 111 -12.43 -7.46 -13.16
C GLU A 111 -11.91 -6.08 -13.61
N VAL A 112 -10.62 -5.93 -13.94
CA VAL A 112 -10.08 -4.61 -14.36
C VAL A 112 -10.78 -4.07 -15.61
N GLU A 113 -11.04 -4.92 -16.60
CA GLU A 113 -11.71 -4.49 -17.85
C GLU A 113 -13.19 -4.15 -17.65
N HIS A 114 -13.81 -4.80 -16.65
CA HIS A 114 -15.25 -4.68 -16.36
C HIS A 114 -15.49 -4.61 -14.84
N PRO A 115 -15.10 -3.50 -14.18
CA PRO A 115 -15.16 -3.39 -12.74
C PRO A 115 -16.62 -3.39 -12.26
N SER A 116 -16.86 -4.04 -11.13
CA SER A 116 -18.17 -4.07 -10.49
C SER A 116 -18.63 -2.66 -10.06
N PRO A 117 -19.94 -2.43 -9.84
CA PRO A 117 -20.43 -1.15 -9.30
C PRO A 117 -19.76 -0.75 -7.99
N GLU A 118 -19.44 -1.73 -7.13
CA GLU A 118 -18.71 -1.51 -5.89
C GLU A 118 -17.27 -1.05 -6.16
N ALA A 119 -16.56 -1.70 -7.07
CA ALA A 119 -15.21 -1.29 -7.48
C ALA A 119 -15.21 0.13 -8.03
N VAL A 120 -16.19 0.49 -8.87
CA VAL A 120 -16.35 1.84 -9.41
C VAL A 120 -16.52 2.89 -8.28
N GLU A 121 -17.30 2.59 -7.25
CA GLU A 121 -17.42 3.48 -6.08
C GLU A 121 -16.10 3.64 -5.32
N VAL A 122 -15.32 2.56 -5.17
CA VAL A 122 -13.99 2.63 -4.55
C VAL A 122 -13.04 3.47 -5.40
N ILE A 123 -13.02 3.27 -6.72
CA ILE A 123 -12.21 4.05 -7.67
C ILE A 123 -12.53 5.54 -7.55
N ARG A 124 -13.82 5.91 -7.55
CA ARG A 124 -14.26 7.31 -7.38
C ARG A 124 -13.71 7.94 -6.10
N LYS A 125 -13.73 7.19 -4.99
CA LYS A 125 -13.17 7.65 -3.70
C LYS A 125 -11.65 7.83 -3.78
N VAL A 126 -10.93 6.91 -4.41
CA VAL A 126 -9.48 7.00 -4.59
C VAL A 126 -9.11 8.23 -5.42
N ILE A 127 -9.80 8.46 -6.55
CA ILE A 127 -9.59 9.63 -7.42
C ILE A 127 -9.79 10.92 -6.62
N ARG A 128 -10.90 11.03 -5.87
CA ARG A 128 -11.18 12.21 -5.05
C ARG A 128 -10.09 12.50 -4.02
N VAL A 129 -9.57 11.47 -3.34
CA VAL A 129 -8.48 11.64 -2.37
C VAL A 129 -7.21 12.15 -3.06
N ARG A 130 -6.84 11.59 -4.22
CA ARG A 130 -5.63 12.02 -4.96
C ARG A 130 -5.76 13.44 -5.50
N SER A 131 -6.93 13.83 -6.02
CA SER A 131 -7.18 15.21 -6.46
C SER A 131 -7.17 16.20 -5.29
N GLY A 132 -7.77 15.84 -4.15
CA GLY A 132 -7.80 16.69 -2.96
C GLY A 132 -6.45 16.83 -2.25
N SER A 133 -5.55 15.87 -2.41
CA SER A 133 -4.16 15.97 -1.94
C SER A 133 -3.27 16.83 -2.84
N ALA A 134 -3.71 17.15 -4.07
CA ALA A 134 -2.97 18.01 -5.01
C ALA A 134 -3.31 19.51 -4.85
N GLU A 135 -4.40 19.86 -4.18
CA GLU A 135 -4.78 21.25 -3.90
C GLU A 135 -4.67 21.54 -2.39
N GLY A 136 -3.56 22.18 -2.00
CA GLY A 136 -3.55 22.98 -0.77
C GLY A 136 -4.65 24.06 -0.82
N PRO A 137 -5.05 24.65 0.31
CA PRO A 137 -6.19 25.55 0.34
C PRO A 137 -5.98 26.71 -0.64
N VAL A 138 -6.81 26.78 -1.68
CA VAL A 138 -6.94 28.00 -2.48
C VAL A 138 -7.55 29.05 -1.56
N SER A 139 -6.68 29.92 -1.06
CA SER A 139 -7.07 31.12 -0.32
C SER A 139 -7.80 32.04 -1.31
N LEU A 140 -9.14 32.03 -1.23
CA LEU A 140 -9.96 33.06 -1.86
C LEU A 140 -9.79 34.33 -1.01
N THR A 141 -8.98 35.26 -1.51
CA THR A 141 -8.99 36.67 -1.12
C THR A 141 -9.49 37.49 -2.28
#